data_AF-A0A8H4M810-F1
#
_entry.id   AF-A0A8H4M810-F1
#
_cell.length_a   1.000
_cell.length_b   1.000
_cell.length_c   1.000
_cell.angle_alpha   90.00
_cell.angle_beta   90.00
_cell.angle_gamma   90.00
#
_symmetry.space_group_name_H-M   'P 1'
#
loop_
_entity.id
_entity.type
_entity.pdbx_description
1 polymer ?
#
loop_
_entity_poly.entity_id
_entity_poly.type
_entity_poly.pdbx_seq_one_letter_code
_entity_poly.pdbx_strand_id
1 'polypeptide(L)'
;MAQKQLSLLPPDLMESQLSTIDLLTAMFPSPGEIDIPVATTQCIEKLRNWCEDPSAVPSGIPSTLHLAVCLPIAGGEKSIQVNISIPVECDTPDLAQPPSLSYSLRQPDWMSKAELATLAAGMPSDDLFEAFEYVQDGALRFLEAQRASKSETTKSSSGPIVRVWFYFPSLSTREKRNDLVNHAPDYSLTGFVLAGKPGVLCLEGA
;
A
#
# COMPACT_ATOMS: atom_id res chain seq x y z
N MET A 1 17.29 -24.08 27.73
CA MET A 1 17.11 -23.34 26.47
C MET A 1 18.36 -22.51 26.28
N ALA A 2 19.20 -22.81 25.29
CA ALA A 2 20.44 -22.08 25.07
C ALA A 2 20.10 -20.67 24.58
N GLN A 3 20.59 -19.63 25.27
CA GLN A 3 20.56 -18.27 24.77
C GLN A 3 21.42 -18.22 23.50
N LYS A 4 20.78 -18.11 22.34
CA LYS A 4 21.46 -17.96 21.05
C LYS A 4 22.11 -16.57 21.05
N GLN A 5 23.43 -16.54 20.98
CA GLN A 5 24.19 -15.30 21.07
C GLN A 5 24.25 -14.68 19.67
N LEU A 6 23.39 -13.69 19.43
CA LEU A 6 23.42 -12.88 18.22
C LEU A 6 24.75 -12.10 18.16
N SER A 7 25.42 -12.16 17.01
CA SER A 7 26.66 -11.43 16.75
C SER A 7 26.52 -10.62 15.47
N LEU A 8 27.23 -9.50 15.39
CA LEU A 8 27.25 -8.67 14.19
C LEU A 8 27.72 -9.50 12.98
N LEU A 9 27.17 -9.23 11.79
CA LEU A 9 27.64 -9.88 10.56
C LEU A 9 29.14 -9.66 10.36
N PRO A 10 29.87 -10.65 9.82
CA PRO A 10 31.23 -10.46 9.33
C PRO A 10 31.35 -9.24 8.39
N PRO A 11 32.50 -8.55 8.35
CA PRO A 11 32.67 -7.32 7.58
C PRO A 11 32.29 -7.46 6.09
N ASP A 12 32.62 -8.59 5.47
CA ASP A 12 32.31 -8.91 4.08
C ASP A 12 30.80 -9.03 3.81
N LEU A 13 30.06 -9.69 4.71
CA LEU A 13 28.60 -9.78 4.61
C LEU A 13 27.93 -8.45 4.95
N MET A 14 28.51 -7.69 5.88
CA MET A 14 28.05 -6.34 6.23
C MET A 14 28.20 -5.39 5.03
N GLU A 15 29.32 -5.43 4.32
CA GLU A 15 29.55 -4.65 3.09
C GLU A 15 28.50 -4.96 2.02
N SER A 16 28.08 -6.23 1.88
CA SER A 16 27.01 -6.59 0.95
C SER A 16 25.67 -5.96 1.33
N GLN A 17 25.34 -5.91 2.63
CA GLN A 17 24.12 -5.25 3.09
C GLN A 17 24.18 -3.73 2.86
N LEU A 18 25.32 -3.09 3.18
CA LEU A 18 25.54 -1.65 2.96
C LEU A 18 25.49 -1.30 1.47
N SER A 19 26.05 -2.15 0.60
CA SER A 19 26.00 -1.98 -0.85
C SER A 19 24.57 -2.02 -1.39
N THR A 20 23.69 -2.81 -0.76
CA THR A 20 22.26 -2.84 -1.12
C THR A 20 21.58 -1.52 -0.75
N ILE A 21 21.91 -0.95 0.40
CA ILE A 21 21.40 0.38 0.81
C ILE A 21 21.90 1.47 -0.16
N ASP A 22 23.17 1.39 -0.58
CA ASP A 22 23.74 2.32 -1.56
C ASP A 22 23.03 2.22 -2.91
N LEU A 23 22.78 1.00 -3.38
CA LEU A 23 22.04 0.77 -4.61
C LEU A 23 20.62 1.35 -4.52
N LEU A 24 19.89 1.11 -3.42
CA LEU A 24 18.56 1.70 -3.22
C LEU A 24 18.61 3.23 -3.21
N THR A 25 19.60 3.81 -2.51
CA THR A 25 19.77 5.27 -2.47
C THR A 25 20.07 5.86 -3.85
N ALA A 26 20.84 5.14 -4.69
CA ALA A 26 21.13 5.55 -6.06
C ALA A 26 19.95 5.38 -7.01
N MET A 27 19.12 4.35 -6.82
CA MET A 27 17.92 4.09 -7.64
C MET A 27 16.76 5.04 -7.33
N PHE A 28 16.69 5.55 -6.10
CA PHE A 28 15.61 6.42 -5.61
C PHE A 28 16.17 7.79 -5.15
N PRO A 29 16.78 8.59 -6.04
CA PRO A 29 17.50 9.81 -5.67
C PRO A 29 16.58 11.00 -5.36
N SER A 30 15.30 10.95 -5.74
CA SER A 30 14.42 12.12 -5.59
C SER A 30 13.95 12.28 -4.13
N PRO A 31 13.74 13.53 -3.65
CA PRO A 31 13.23 13.76 -2.31
C PRO A 31 11.90 13.03 -2.07
N GLY A 32 11.86 12.18 -1.03
CA GLY A 32 10.66 11.44 -0.63
C GLY A 32 10.48 10.07 -1.31
N GLU A 33 11.36 9.67 -2.25
CA GLU A 33 11.35 8.33 -2.83
C GLU A 33 11.95 7.28 -1.88
N ILE A 34 12.91 7.68 -1.04
CA ILE A 34 13.51 6.85 -0.01
C ILE A 34 13.51 7.59 1.33
N ASP A 35 13.10 6.89 2.39
CA ASP A 35 13.10 7.38 3.77
C ASP A 35 14.01 6.50 4.62
N ILE A 36 15.10 7.09 5.09
CA ILE A 36 16.05 6.46 6.01
C ILE A 36 15.99 7.25 7.32
N PRO A 37 15.51 6.66 8.42
CA PRO A 37 15.49 7.33 9.72
C PRO A 37 16.90 7.79 10.13
N VAL A 38 17.01 8.96 10.75
CA VAL A 38 18.29 9.54 11.19
C VAL A 38 19.10 8.56 12.07
N ALA A 39 18.42 7.80 12.92
CA ALA A 39 19.05 6.76 13.73
C ALA A 39 19.66 5.64 12.89
N THR A 40 18.98 5.23 11.80
CA THR A 40 19.49 4.25 10.83
C THR A 40 20.73 4.80 10.11
N THR A 41 20.70 6.06 9.66
CA THR A 41 21.84 6.71 8.99
C THR A 41 23.09 6.73 9.88
N GLN A 42 22.94 7.09 11.16
CA GLN A 42 24.05 7.05 12.12
C GLN A 42 24.59 5.63 12.32
N CYS A 43 23.73 4.62 12.29
CA CYS A 43 24.18 3.22 12.36
C CYS A 43 24.92 2.80 11.09
N ILE A 44 24.44 3.20 9.90
CA ILE A 44 25.10 2.95 8.61
C ILE A 44 26.52 3.55 8.61
N GLU A 45 26.70 4.78 9.09
CA GLU A 45 28.02 5.42 9.17
C GLU A 45 28.97 4.65 10.11
N LYS A 46 28.49 4.24 11.30
CA LYS A 46 29.28 3.41 12.23
C LYS A 46 29.68 2.09 11.61
N LEU A 47 28.77 1.44 10.88
CA LEU A 47 29.01 0.16 10.22
C LEU A 47 30.01 0.30 9.07
N ARG A 48 29.96 1.39 8.28
CA ARG A 48 30.97 1.68 7.24
C ARG A 48 32.36 1.83 7.84
N ASN A 49 32.49 2.66 8.88
CA ASN A 49 33.78 2.85 9.55
C ASN A 49 34.33 1.53 10.11
N TRP A 50 33.45 0.66 10.60
CA TRP A 50 33.83 -0.66 11.10
C TRP A 50 34.23 -1.64 10.00
N CYS A 51 33.58 -1.60 8.82
CA CYS A 51 34.02 -2.39 7.66
C CYS A 51 35.42 -1.97 7.19
N GLU A 52 35.75 -0.67 7.24
CA GLU A 52 37.09 -0.16 6.88
C GLU A 52 38.17 -0.52 7.91
N ASP A 53 37.86 -0.45 9.22
CA ASP A 53 38.74 -0.86 10.31
C ASP A 53 37.99 -1.73 11.34
N PRO A 54 38.01 -3.07 11.19
CA PRO A 54 37.29 -3.99 12.08
C PRO A 54 37.99 -4.21 13.42
N SER A 55 38.73 -3.22 13.94
CA SER A 55 39.50 -3.29 15.18
C SER A 55 38.63 -3.33 16.44
N ALA A 56 37.45 -2.70 16.41
CA ALA A 56 36.50 -2.68 17.52
C ALA A 56 35.04 -2.73 17.05
N VAL A 57 34.26 -3.70 17.56
CA VAL A 57 32.84 -3.85 17.21
C VAL A 57 32.05 -2.62 17.70
N PRO A 58 31.26 -1.97 16.81
CA PRO A 58 30.51 -0.79 17.17
C PRO A 58 29.39 -1.11 18.18
N SER A 59 29.22 -0.24 19.17
CA SER A 59 28.15 -0.37 20.17
C SER A 59 26.90 0.42 19.78
N GLY A 60 25.74 -0.10 20.21
CA GLY A 60 24.44 0.53 19.99
C GLY A 60 23.91 0.39 18.56
N ILE A 61 24.35 -0.64 17.82
CA ILE A 61 23.76 -1.03 16.54
C ILE A 61 22.53 -1.93 16.83
N PRO A 62 21.36 -1.68 16.24
CA PRO A 62 20.21 -2.56 16.36
C PRO A 62 20.41 -3.84 15.53
N SER A 63 19.72 -4.93 15.85
CA SER A 63 19.78 -6.19 15.08
C SER A 63 19.34 -6.06 13.62
N THR A 64 18.52 -5.05 13.32
CA THR A 64 17.95 -4.80 12.00
C THR A 64 17.92 -3.31 11.71
N LEU A 65 18.35 -2.91 10.51
CA LEU A 65 18.20 -1.56 9.99
C LEU A 65 16.89 -1.46 9.23
N HIS A 66 16.17 -0.36 9.42
CA HIS A 66 14.89 -0.11 8.75
C HIS A 66 14.99 1.12 7.86
N LEU A 67 14.48 0.98 6.63
CA LEU A 67 14.29 2.07 5.68
C LEU A 67 13.01 1.81 4.87
N ALA A 68 12.54 2.82 4.15
CA ALA A 68 11.35 2.68 3.33
C ALA A 68 11.57 3.27 1.93
N VAL A 69 10.99 2.61 0.93
CA VAL A 69 10.98 3.07 -0.46
C VAL A 69 9.54 3.36 -0.88
N CYS A 70 9.29 4.54 -1.41
CA CYS A 70 8.01 4.97 -1.97
C CYS A 70 7.99 4.69 -3.47
N LEU A 71 7.38 3.59 -3.88
CA LEU A 71 7.30 3.21 -5.28
C LEU A 71 6.23 4.06 -6.00
N PRO A 72 6.58 4.79 -7.07
CA PRO A 72 5.61 5.54 -7.86
C PRO A 72 4.74 4.59 -8.70
N ILE A 73 3.44 4.85 -8.72
CA ILE A 73 2.42 4.11 -9.46
C ILE A 73 1.74 5.08 -10.44
N ALA A 74 1.39 4.59 -11.65
CA ALA A 74 0.71 5.35 -12.69
C ALA A 74 1.42 6.67 -13.03
N GLY A 75 2.73 6.61 -13.29
CA GLY A 75 3.53 7.80 -13.65
C GLY A 75 3.73 8.80 -12.51
N GLY A 76 3.52 8.37 -11.25
CA GLY A 76 3.73 9.20 -10.06
C GLY A 76 2.47 9.84 -9.49
N GLU A 77 1.29 9.55 -10.05
CA GLU A 77 0.01 10.02 -9.47
C GLU A 77 -0.27 9.46 -8.08
N LYS A 78 0.21 8.24 -7.84
CA LYS A 78 0.04 7.50 -6.59
C LYS A 78 1.36 6.87 -6.20
N SER A 79 1.49 6.55 -4.93
CA SER A 79 2.64 5.80 -4.43
C SER A 79 2.19 4.72 -3.46
N ILE A 80 3.04 3.71 -3.32
CA ILE A 80 2.93 2.67 -2.31
C ILE A 80 4.29 2.52 -1.62
N GLN A 81 4.28 2.55 -0.29
CA GLN A 81 5.51 2.48 0.50
C GLN A 81 5.83 1.04 0.85
N VAL A 82 7.04 0.62 0.55
CA VAL A 82 7.64 -0.66 0.93
C VAL A 82 8.62 -0.41 2.08
N ASN A 83 8.33 -0.96 3.26
CA ASN A 83 9.25 -0.93 4.39
C ASN A 83 10.21 -2.11 4.27
N ILE A 84 11.50 -1.83 4.35
CA ILE A 84 12.58 -2.80 4.16
C ILE A 84 13.33 -2.94 5.49
N SER A 85 13.62 -4.18 5.85
CA SER A 85 14.26 -4.57 7.09
C SER A 85 15.50 -5.38 6.76
N ILE A 86 16.66 -4.79 7.06
CA ILE A 86 17.98 -5.28 6.69
C ILE A 86 18.65 -5.85 7.95
N PRO A 87 18.78 -7.18 8.07
CA PRO A 87 19.41 -7.80 9.22
C PRO A 87 20.92 -7.52 9.23
N VAL A 88 21.43 -7.09 10.39
CA VAL A 88 22.87 -6.81 10.60
C VAL A 88 23.50 -7.71 11.67
N GLU A 89 22.70 -8.56 12.28
CA GLU A 89 23.14 -9.61 13.19
C GLU A 89 22.82 -10.99 12.63
N CYS A 90 23.64 -11.97 13.01
CA CYS A 90 23.42 -13.37 12.70
C CYS A 90 23.67 -14.26 13.92
N ASP A 91 22.93 -15.36 13.93
CA ASP A 91 23.05 -16.45 14.90
C ASP A 91 24.04 -17.55 14.48
N THR A 92 24.47 -17.58 13.22
CA THR A 92 25.27 -18.65 12.63
C THR A 92 26.60 -18.11 12.10
N PRO A 93 27.74 -18.58 12.63
CA PRO A 93 29.06 -18.04 12.30
C PRO A 93 29.59 -18.45 10.91
N ASP A 94 28.91 -19.34 10.18
CA ASP A 94 29.37 -19.91 8.90
C ASP A 94 28.44 -19.57 7.73
N LEU A 95 27.96 -18.32 7.69
CA LEU A 95 27.15 -17.83 6.58
C LEU A 95 28.01 -17.60 5.35
N ALA A 96 27.72 -18.30 4.25
CA ALA A 96 28.32 -18.03 2.95
C ALA A 96 27.66 -16.85 2.21
N GLN A 97 26.49 -16.40 2.68
CA GLN A 97 25.70 -15.33 2.07
C GLN A 97 25.06 -14.44 3.16
N PRO A 98 24.85 -13.14 2.88
CA PRO A 98 24.19 -12.25 3.82
C PRO A 98 22.76 -12.73 4.10
N PRO A 99 22.21 -12.52 5.31
CA PRO A 99 20.83 -12.90 5.59
C PRO A 99 19.84 -12.12 4.71
N SER A 100 18.79 -12.79 4.26
CA SER A 100 17.78 -12.20 3.38
C SER A 100 17.10 -10.98 4.00
N LEU A 101 16.91 -9.95 3.20
CA LEU A 101 16.12 -8.78 3.57
C LEU A 101 14.66 -9.21 3.70
N SER A 102 13.92 -8.56 4.60
CA SER A 102 12.47 -8.72 4.68
C SER A 102 11.79 -7.40 4.38
N TYR A 103 10.60 -7.47 3.79
CA TYR A 103 9.86 -6.27 3.39
C TYR A 103 8.36 -6.43 3.59
N SER A 104 7.69 -5.29 3.75
CA SER A 104 6.25 -5.21 3.97
C SER A 104 5.67 -3.96 3.33
N LEU A 105 4.42 -4.03 2.90
CA LEU A 105 3.72 -2.86 2.34
C LEU A 105 3.05 -2.06 3.45
N ARG A 106 3.22 -0.74 3.40
CA ARG A 106 2.35 0.18 4.13
C ARG A 106 1.07 0.39 3.34
N GLN A 107 -0.08 0.28 4.01
CA GLN A 107 -1.38 0.54 3.36
C GLN A 107 -1.43 1.98 2.84
N PRO A 108 -1.63 2.18 1.53
CA PRO A 108 -1.88 3.51 0.98
C PRO A 108 -3.35 3.92 1.19
N ASP A 109 -3.62 5.21 1.08
CA ASP A 109 -4.97 5.80 1.25
C ASP A 109 -5.96 5.37 0.15
N TRP A 110 -5.46 4.94 -1.00
CA TRP A 110 -6.25 4.54 -2.18
C TRP A 110 -6.50 3.03 -2.31
N MET A 111 -5.99 2.21 -1.38
CA MET A 111 -6.19 0.76 -1.37
C MET A 111 -6.66 0.29 0.00
N SER A 112 -7.66 -0.59 0.03
CA SER A 112 -8.13 -1.20 1.27
C SER A 112 -7.11 -2.19 1.84
N LYS A 113 -7.24 -2.50 3.13
CA LYS A 113 -6.38 -3.50 3.78
C LYS A 113 -6.50 -4.89 3.15
N ALA A 114 -7.69 -5.26 2.67
CA ALA A 114 -7.92 -6.56 2.05
C ALA A 114 -7.19 -6.67 0.70
N GLU A 115 -7.31 -5.64 -0.13
CA GLU A 115 -6.64 -5.57 -1.43
C GLU A 115 -5.11 -5.54 -1.27
N LEU A 116 -4.61 -4.77 -0.28
CA LEU A 116 -3.19 -4.76 0.06
C LEU A 116 -2.70 -6.13 0.52
N ALA A 117 -3.48 -6.85 1.32
CA ALA A 117 -3.13 -8.19 1.77
C ALA A 117 -3.07 -9.18 0.60
N THR A 118 -3.99 -9.07 -0.37
CA THR A 118 -3.93 -9.87 -1.61
C THR A 118 -2.70 -9.54 -2.43
N LEU A 119 -2.35 -8.26 -2.59
CA LEU A 119 -1.12 -7.85 -3.27
C LEU A 119 0.12 -8.37 -2.54
N ALA A 120 0.18 -8.21 -1.22
CA ALA A 120 1.32 -8.65 -0.42
C ALA A 120 1.49 -10.19 -0.41
N ALA A 121 0.41 -10.95 -0.51
CA ALA A 121 0.46 -12.41 -0.48
C ALA A 121 1.14 -13.05 -1.70
N GLY A 122 1.14 -12.37 -2.84
CA GLY A 122 1.81 -12.84 -4.06
C GLY A 122 3.20 -12.24 -4.28
N MET A 123 3.67 -11.41 -3.36
CA MET A 123 4.97 -10.74 -3.50
C MET A 123 6.11 -11.77 -3.39
N PRO A 124 7.08 -11.75 -4.32
CA PRO A 124 8.32 -12.53 -4.19
C PRO A 124 8.98 -12.26 -2.83
N SER A 125 9.67 -13.25 -2.25
CA SER A 125 10.41 -13.10 -0.98
C SER A 125 11.93 -13.03 -1.14
N ASP A 126 12.43 -13.39 -2.32
CA ASP A 126 13.84 -13.72 -2.52
C ASP A 126 14.62 -12.60 -3.21
N ASP A 127 13.93 -11.79 -4.02
CA ASP A 127 14.51 -10.66 -4.76
C ASP A 127 13.71 -9.38 -4.50
N LEU A 128 14.39 -8.38 -3.91
CA LEU A 128 13.81 -7.09 -3.57
C LEU A 128 13.35 -6.30 -4.80
N PHE A 129 14.10 -6.35 -5.90
CA PHE A 129 13.79 -5.59 -7.10
C PHE A 129 12.65 -6.25 -7.87
N GLU A 130 12.62 -7.59 -7.93
CA GLU A 130 11.47 -8.32 -8.45
C GLU A 130 10.20 -8.02 -7.62
N ALA A 131 10.34 -7.94 -6.28
CA ALA A 131 9.25 -7.53 -5.40
C ALA A 131 8.75 -6.10 -5.69
N PHE A 132 9.64 -5.15 -6.00
CA PHE A 132 9.23 -3.80 -6.39
C PHE A 132 8.45 -3.79 -7.70
N GLU A 133 8.96 -4.48 -8.73
CA GLU A 133 8.28 -4.60 -10.02
C GLU A 133 6.89 -5.25 -9.86
N TYR A 134 6.81 -6.33 -9.09
CA TYR A 134 5.56 -7.00 -8.79
C TYR A 134 4.54 -6.08 -8.12
N VAL A 135 4.99 -5.31 -7.12
CA VAL A 135 4.14 -4.34 -6.40
C VAL A 135 3.68 -3.23 -7.34
N GLN A 136 4.56 -2.72 -8.21
CA GLN A 136 4.22 -1.68 -9.17
C GLN A 136 3.20 -2.15 -10.21
N ASP A 137 3.40 -3.33 -10.81
CA ASP A 137 2.45 -3.92 -11.77
C ASP A 137 1.10 -4.21 -11.11
N GLY A 138 1.10 -4.87 -9.95
CA GLY A 138 -0.13 -5.22 -9.23
C GLY A 138 -0.92 -3.98 -8.80
N ALA A 139 -0.23 -2.94 -8.30
CA ALA A 139 -0.85 -1.67 -7.95
C ALA A 139 -1.38 -0.92 -9.19
N LEU A 140 -0.65 -0.92 -10.30
CA LEU A 140 -1.10 -0.29 -11.54
C LEU A 140 -2.36 -0.97 -12.08
N ARG A 141 -2.36 -2.30 -12.17
CA ARG A 141 -3.51 -3.10 -12.61
C ARG A 141 -4.74 -2.88 -11.73
N PHE A 142 -4.54 -2.73 -10.43
CA PHE A 142 -5.60 -2.39 -9.50
C PHE A 142 -6.24 -1.04 -9.82
N LEU A 143 -5.43 -0.01 -10.06
CA LEU A 143 -5.93 1.32 -10.42
C LEU A 143 -6.62 1.34 -11.78
N GLU A 144 -6.11 0.59 -12.76
CA GLU A 144 -6.75 0.41 -14.06
C GLU A 144 -8.10 -0.29 -13.94
N ALA A 145 -8.20 -1.35 -13.12
CA ALA A 145 -9.46 -2.02 -12.84
C ALA A 145 -10.46 -1.07 -12.16
N GLN A 146 -10.03 -0.27 -11.18
CA GLN A 146 -10.89 0.74 -10.57
C GLN A 146 -11.37 1.80 -11.58
N ARG A 147 -10.49 2.25 -12.49
CA ARG A 147 -10.85 3.20 -13.56
C ARG A 147 -11.84 2.56 -14.53
N ALA A 148 -11.65 1.30 -14.91
CA ALA A 148 -12.58 0.57 -15.76
C ALA A 148 -13.97 0.41 -15.10
N SER A 149 -14.04 0.01 -13.83
CA SER A 149 -15.32 -0.10 -13.10
C SER A 149 -16.02 1.26 -12.89
N LYS A 150 -15.25 2.35 -12.74
CA LYS A 150 -15.80 3.72 -12.74
C LYS A 150 -16.23 4.16 -14.14
N SER A 151 -15.54 3.71 -15.19
CA SER A 151 -15.87 4.00 -16.59
C SER A 151 -17.11 3.24 -17.08
N GLU A 152 -17.35 2.02 -16.58
CA GLU A 152 -18.57 1.26 -16.87
C GLU A 152 -19.79 1.84 -16.15
N THR A 153 -19.60 2.41 -14.96
CA THR A 153 -20.64 3.20 -14.26
C THR A 153 -20.91 4.57 -14.93
N THR A 154 -20.03 5.08 -15.79
CA THR A 154 -20.22 6.38 -16.49
C THR A 154 -20.82 6.26 -17.89
N LYS A 155 -21.25 5.06 -18.31
CA LYS A 155 -22.17 4.92 -19.47
C LYS A 155 -23.64 5.15 -19.12
N SER A 156 -23.98 5.43 -17.86
CA SER A 156 -25.25 6.06 -17.47
C SER A 156 -25.01 7.53 -17.08
N SER A 157 -25.48 8.43 -17.94
CA SER A 157 -25.61 9.89 -17.78
C SER A 157 -24.55 10.63 -16.93
N SER A 158 -23.58 11.24 -17.62
CA SER A 158 -22.62 12.21 -17.06
C SER A 158 -23.28 13.58 -16.80
N GLY A 159 -24.25 13.64 -15.90
CA GLY A 159 -24.84 14.87 -15.36
C GLY A 159 -24.53 15.04 -13.86
N PRO A 160 -24.62 16.27 -13.31
CA PRO A 160 -24.65 16.43 -11.85
C PRO A 160 -25.85 15.67 -11.28
N ILE A 161 -25.68 14.98 -10.16
CA ILE A 161 -26.79 14.30 -9.48
C ILE A 161 -27.84 15.35 -9.09
N VAL A 162 -29.01 15.28 -9.71
CA VAL A 162 -30.17 16.12 -9.39
C VAL A 162 -31.08 15.35 -8.44
N ARG A 163 -31.50 16.02 -7.36
CA ARG A 163 -32.47 15.49 -6.41
C ARG A 163 -33.80 16.23 -6.56
N VAL A 164 -34.88 15.48 -6.74
CA VAL A 164 -36.24 16.02 -6.79
C VAL A 164 -37.08 15.41 -5.68
N TRP A 165 -37.86 16.26 -5.02
CA TRP A 165 -38.75 15.87 -3.92
C TRP A 165 -40.20 16.05 -4.35
N PHE A 166 -40.98 14.98 -4.22
CA PHE A 166 -42.42 14.99 -4.47
C PHE A 166 -43.17 14.82 -3.15
N TYR A 167 -44.12 15.72 -2.91
CA TYR A 167 -45.04 15.65 -1.79
C TYR A 167 -46.38 15.09 -2.26
N PHE A 168 -46.85 14.04 -1.60
CA PHE A 168 -48.16 13.45 -1.86
C PHE A 168 -49.06 13.66 -0.64
N PRO A 169 -50.27 14.26 -0.79
CA PRO A 169 -51.23 14.36 0.31
C PRO A 169 -51.60 13.00 0.93
N SER A 170 -51.57 11.93 0.12
CA SER A 170 -51.76 10.55 0.59
C SER A 170 -51.11 9.55 -0.37
N LEU A 171 -50.28 8.66 0.16
CA LEU A 171 -49.70 7.50 -0.54
C LEU A 171 -49.86 6.24 0.33
N SER A 172 -51.06 5.66 0.32
CA SER A 172 -51.45 4.60 1.26
C SER A 172 -51.60 3.21 0.64
N THR A 173 -51.73 3.09 -0.68
CA THR A 173 -51.92 1.80 -1.35
C THR A 173 -50.57 1.15 -1.66
N ARG A 174 -50.47 -0.17 -1.44
CA ARG A 174 -49.22 -0.91 -1.65
C ARG A 174 -48.86 -0.95 -3.13
N GLU A 175 -49.86 -1.01 -3.99
CA GLU A 175 -49.75 -1.07 -5.45
C GLU A 175 -48.99 0.16 -5.96
N LYS A 176 -49.42 1.37 -5.55
CA LYS A 176 -48.75 2.63 -5.94
C LYS A 176 -47.30 2.71 -5.47
N ARG A 177 -46.97 2.11 -4.32
CA ARG A 177 -45.59 2.07 -3.82
C ARG A 177 -44.73 1.13 -4.64
N ASN A 178 -45.26 -0.05 -4.95
CA ASN A 178 -44.58 -1.04 -5.76
C ASN A 178 -44.32 -0.49 -7.16
N ASP A 179 -45.29 0.19 -7.77
CA ASP A 179 -45.11 0.81 -9.10
C ASP A 179 -43.97 1.84 -9.07
N LEU A 180 -43.92 2.73 -8.07
CA LEU A 180 -42.84 3.72 -7.92
C LEU A 180 -41.46 3.07 -7.78
N VAL A 181 -41.35 2.00 -6.99
CA VAL A 181 -40.08 1.30 -6.75
C VAL A 181 -39.65 0.49 -7.97
N ASN A 182 -40.59 -0.16 -8.65
CA ASN A 182 -40.30 -1.02 -9.81
C ASN A 182 -39.98 -0.20 -11.07
N HIS A 183 -40.56 0.98 -11.23
CA HIS A 183 -40.30 1.83 -12.39
C HIS A 183 -38.99 2.63 -12.30
N ALA A 184 -38.48 2.92 -11.09
CA ALA A 184 -37.28 3.75 -10.94
C ALA A 184 -36.02 3.17 -11.64
N PRO A 185 -35.72 1.85 -11.55
CA PRO A 185 -34.59 1.24 -12.24
C PRO A 185 -34.64 1.35 -13.77
N ASP A 186 -35.83 1.33 -14.38
CA ASP A 186 -36.00 1.44 -15.85
C ASP A 186 -35.45 2.77 -16.40
N TYR A 187 -35.39 3.81 -15.55
CA TYR A 187 -34.88 5.14 -15.87
C TYR A 187 -33.52 5.44 -15.24
N SER A 188 -32.84 4.42 -14.68
CA SER A 188 -31.58 4.61 -13.94
C SER A 188 -31.71 5.60 -12.76
N LEU A 189 -32.90 5.70 -12.16
CA LEU A 189 -33.17 6.57 -11.02
C LEU A 189 -33.08 5.78 -9.71
N THR A 190 -32.60 6.45 -8.67
CA THR A 190 -32.52 5.92 -7.31
C THR A 190 -33.26 6.82 -6.33
N GLY A 191 -33.42 6.41 -5.08
CA GLY A 191 -34.04 7.25 -4.05
C GLY A 191 -34.84 6.45 -3.04
N PHE A 192 -35.82 7.10 -2.41
CA PHE A 192 -36.65 6.48 -1.38
C PHE A 192 -38.08 7.02 -1.38
N VAL A 193 -39.02 6.20 -0.90
CA VAL A 193 -40.41 6.56 -0.70
C VAL A 193 -40.81 6.34 0.76
N LEU A 194 -41.28 7.41 1.41
CA LEU A 194 -41.97 7.35 2.70
C LEU A 194 -43.46 7.37 2.43
N ALA A 195 -44.11 6.24 2.65
CA ALA A 195 -45.55 6.11 2.44
C ALA A 195 -46.35 6.52 3.67
N GLY A 196 -47.50 7.14 3.45
CA GLY A 196 -48.35 7.62 4.53
C GLY A 196 -49.25 8.78 4.12
N LYS A 197 -49.64 9.57 5.12
CA LYS A 197 -50.40 10.81 5.00
C LYS A 197 -49.66 11.88 5.82
N PRO A 198 -48.72 12.64 5.22
CA PRO A 198 -48.36 12.66 3.81
C PRO A 198 -47.41 11.53 3.39
N GLY A 199 -47.32 11.30 2.08
CA GLY A 199 -46.24 10.53 1.47
C GLY A 199 -45.16 11.45 0.89
N VAL A 200 -43.91 11.01 0.93
CA VAL A 200 -42.76 11.75 0.37
C VAL A 200 -41.96 10.81 -0.53
N LEU A 201 -41.58 11.28 -1.71
CA LEU A 201 -40.68 10.58 -2.63
C LEU A 201 -39.46 11.46 -2.91
N CYS A 202 -38.27 10.93 -2.65
CA CYS A 202 -37.02 11.50 -3.13
C CYS A 202 -36.55 10.66 -4.31
N LEU A 203 -36.26 11.31 -5.44
CA LEU A 203 -35.61 10.69 -6.60
C LEU A 203 -34.27 11.38 -6.86
N GLU A 204 -33.25 10.58 -7.12
CA GLU A 204 -31.89 10.98 -7.44
C GLU A 204 -31.47 10.34 -8.76
N GLY A 205 -30.97 11.16 -9.68
CA GLY A 205 -30.49 10.72 -10.99
C GLY A 205 -29.57 11.76 -11.61
N ALA A 206 -28.78 11.33 -12.59
CA ALA A 206 -27.85 12.17 -13.35
C ALA A 206 -28.34 12.38 -14.78
#